data_AF-A0A921NKA1-F1
#
_entry.id   AF-A0A921NKA1-F1
#
_cell.length_a   1.000
_cell.length_b   1.000
_cell.length_c   1.000
_cell.angle_alpha   90.00
_cell.angle_beta   90.00
_cell.angle_gamma   90.00
#
_symmetry.space_group_name_H-M   'P 1'
#
loop_
_entity.id
_entity.type
_entity.pdbx_description
1 polymer ?
#
loop_
_entity_poly.entity_id
_entity_poly.type
_entity_poly.pdbx_seq_one_letter_code
_entity_poly.pdbx_strand_id
1 'polypeptide(L)'
;MNIAIPNYQILNFETESLVISDAGISKVHSRPILKALRQIQMSRALTKDELDEILADNGLNAASAFEFLEKIIPFTAAKELYF
;
A
#
# COMPACT_ATOMS: atom_id res chain seq x y z
N MET A 1 13.29 7.34 4.06
CA MET A 1 13.73 6.19 3.20
C MET A 1 12.83 6.15 1.98
N ASN A 2 13.39 6.05 0.77
CA ASN A 2 12.59 6.01 -0.45
C ASN A 2 12.07 4.60 -0.68
N ILE A 3 10.77 4.47 -0.87
CA ILE A 3 10.05 3.23 -1.08
C ILE A 3 9.60 3.20 -2.54
N ALA A 4 9.98 2.15 -3.25
CA ALA A 4 9.43 1.85 -4.55
C ALA A 4 8.07 1.18 -4.36
N ILE A 5 7.05 1.73 -4.98
CA ILE A 5 5.71 1.16 -4.96
C ILE A 5 5.64 0.10 -6.07
N PRO A 6 5.51 -1.20 -5.73
CA PRO A 6 5.38 -2.23 -6.74
C PRO A 6 4.02 -2.12 -7.43
N ASN A 7 3.86 -2.78 -8.57
CA ASN A 7 2.57 -2.83 -9.25
C ASN A 7 1.60 -3.71 -8.45
N TYR A 8 0.44 -3.16 -8.12
CA TYR A 8 -0.67 -3.92 -7.56
C TYR A 8 -2.00 -3.44 -8.13
N GLN A 9 -3.00 -4.30 -8.09
CA GLN A 9 -4.36 -4.02 -8.55
C GLN A 9 -5.35 -4.15 -7.41
N ILE A 10 -6.31 -3.23 -7.36
CA ILE A 10 -7.41 -3.26 -6.40
C ILE A 10 -8.68 -3.61 -7.16
N LEU A 11 -9.23 -4.80 -6.91
CA LEU A 11 -10.53 -5.23 -7.42
C LEU A 11 -11.58 -4.96 -6.34
N ASN A 12 -12.61 -4.20 -6.67
CA ASN A 12 -13.72 -3.93 -5.75
C ASN A 12 -14.90 -4.83 -6.14
N PHE A 13 -15.30 -5.70 -5.23
CA PHE A 13 -16.52 -6.49 -5.32
C PHE A 13 -17.59 -5.90 -4.40
N GLU A 14 -18.85 -6.30 -4.58
CA GLU A 14 -19.97 -5.77 -3.79
C GLU A 14 -19.82 -6.02 -2.28
N THR A 15 -19.15 -7.11 -1.89
CA THR A 15 -18.99 -7.53 -0.49
C THR A 15 -17.58 -7.34 0.06
N GLU A 16 -16.55 -7.28 -0.80
CA GLU A 16 -15.15 -7.21 -0.39
C GLU A 16 -14.26 -6.59 -1.48
N SER A 17 -13.09 -6.08 -1.11
CA SER A 17 -12.08 -5.69 -2.08
C SER A 17 -10.87 -6.61 -2.00
N LEU A 18 -10.34 -6.98 -3.15
CA LEU A 18 -9.13 -7.78 -3.28
C LEU A 18 -7.97 -6.88 -3.74
N VAL A 19 -6.83 -7.03 -3.07
CA VAL A 19 -5.56 -6.41 -3.46
C VAL A 19 -4.69 -7.51 -4.02
N ILE A 20 -4.29 -7.38 -5.28
CA ILE A 20 -3.45 -8.33 -6.01
C ILE A 20 -2.09 -7.69 -6.23
N SER A 21 -1.04 -8.27 -5.68
CA SER A 21 0.35 -7.86 -5.85
C SER A 21 1.21 -9.07 -6.23
N ASP A 22 2.50 -8.84 -6.50
CA ASP A 22 3.47 -9.94 -6.70
C ASP A 22 3.61 -10.85 -5.47
N ALA A 23 3.26 -10.38 -4.26
CA ALA A 23 3.23 -11.21 -3.06
C ALA A 23 1.98 -12.12 -2.97
N GLY A 24 0.94 -11.82 -3.75
CA GLY A 24 -0.28 -12.63 -3.84
C GLY A 24 -1.56 -11.81 -3.75
N ILE A 25 -2.65 -12.50 -3.37
CA ILE A 25 -3.99 -11.93 -3.28
C ILE A 25 -4.37 -11.76 -1.81
N SER A 26 -4.68 -10.53 -1.41
CA SER A 26 -5.11 -10.20 -0.06
C SER A 26 -6.51 -9.61 -0.03
N LYS A 27 -7.32 -10.08 0.90
CA LYS A 27 -8.68 -9.57 1.14
C LYS A 27 -8.62 -8.35 2.06
N VAL A 28 -9.14 -7.23 1.59
CA VAL A 28 -9.18 -5.97 2.35
C VAL A 28 -10.62 -5.49 2.46
N HIS A 29 -11.15 -5.52 3.67
CA HIS A 29 -12.50 -5.01 3.98
C HIS A 29 -12.48 -3.57 4.51
N SER A 30 -11.30 -3.07 4.87
CA SER A 30 -11.13 -1.74 5.45
C SER A 30 -11.16 -0.66 4.38
N ARG A 31 -12.23 0.17 4.37
CA ARG A 31 -12.36 1.30 3.44
C ARG A 31 -11.22 2.32 3.55
N PRO A 32 -10.73 2.70 4.75
CA PRO A 32 -9.58 3.59 4.88
C PRO A 32 -8.32 3.04 4.21
N ILE A 33 -8.06 1.74 4.35
CA ILE A 33 -6.88 1.10 3.74
C ILE A 33 -7.00 1.12 2.22
N LEU A 34 -8.19 0.82 1.67
CA LEU A 34 -8.42 0.88 0.23
C LEU A 34 -8.24 2.28 -0.33
N LYS A 35 -8.66 3.31 0.42
CA LYS A 35 -8.49 4.71 0.01
C LYS A 35 -7.01 5.12 0.03
N ALA A 36 -6.28 4.75 1.08
CA ALA A 36 -4.84 4.95 1.16
C ALA A 36 -4.10 4.24 0.02
N LEU A 37 -4.43 2.97 -0.26
CA LEU A 37 -3.87 2.22 -1.38
C LEU A 37 -4.12 2.92 -2.72
N ARG A 38 -5.32 3.43 -2.98
CA ARG A 38 -5.57 4.19 -4.22
C ARG A 38 -4.70 5.45 -4.33
N GLN A 39 -4.49 6.17 -3.24
CA GLN A 39 -3.60 7.35 -3.22
C GLN A 39 -2.13 6.96 -3.43
N ILE A 40 -1.70 5.85 -2.81
CA ILE A 40 -0.36 5.29 -2.99
C ILE A 40 -0.15 4.89 -4.46
N GLN A 41 -1.14 4.26 -5.09
CA GLN A 41 -1.07 3.82 -6.49
C GLN A 41 -0.98 5.00 -7.49
N MET A 42 -1.49 6.17 -7.12
CA MET A 42 -1.34 7.40 -7.93
C MET A 42 0.09 7.96 -7.87
N SER A 43 0.90 7.52 -6.90
CA SER A 43 2.27 7.97 -6.69
C SER A 43 3.25 6.91 -7.18
N ARG A 44 4.18 7.29 -8.07
CA ARG A 44 5.20 6.34 -8.61
C ARG A 44 6.26 5.92 -7.59
N ALA A 45 6.57 6.80 -6.65
CA ALA A 45 7.52 6.58 -5.57
C ALA A 45 7.08 7.44 -4.39
N LEU A 46 7.26 6.91 -3.18
CA LEU A 46 6.92 7.61 -1.94
C LEU A 46 8.05 7.42 -0.93
N THR A 47 8.27 8.39 -0.08
CA THR A 47 9.06 8.21 1.13
C THR A 47 8.22 7.56 2.23
N LYS A 48 8.88 6.94 3.22
CA LYS A 48 8.20 6.43 4.41
C LYS A 48 7.36 7.52 5.10
N ASP A 49 7.89 8.72 5.20
CA ASP A 49 7.21 9.87 5.80
C ASP A 49 5.94 10.25 5.01
N GLU A 50 6.01 10.29 3.67
CA GLU A 50 4.82 10.54 2.83
C GLU A 50 3.79 9.41 2.91
N LEU A 51 4.24 8.15 3.00
CA LEU A 51 3.35 7.01 3.21
C LEU A 51 2.63 7.11 4.57
N ASP A 52 3.36 7.45 5.63
CA ASP A 52 2.81 7.64 6.97
C ASP A 52 1.81 8.80 7.00
N GLU A 53 2.07 9.90 6.27
CA GLU A 53 1.13 11.01 6.09
C GLU A 53 -0.15 10.56 5.37
N ILE A 54 -0.04 9.81 4.26
CA ILE A 54 -1.20 9.27 3.54
C ILE A 54 -2.04 8.36 4.46
N LEU A 55 -1.38 7.53 5.27
CA LEU A 55 -2.07 6.67 6.22
C LEU A 55 -2.78 7.49 7.30
N ALA A 56 -2.10 8.48 7.87
CA ALA A 56 -2.65 9.37 8.89
C ALA A 56 -3.83 10.20 8.37
N ASP A 57 -3.76 10.72 7.13
CA ASP A 57 -4.85 11.47 6.48
C ASP A 57 -6.11 10.61 6.29
N ASN A 58 -5.94 9.30 6.13
CA ASN A 58 -7.05 8.34 6.09
C ASN A 58 -7.49 7.86 7.49
N GLY A 59 -6.96 8.43 8.57
CA GLY A 59 -7.29 8.07 9.95
C GLY A 59 -6.73 6.71 10.39
N LEU A 60 -5.71 6.20 9.70
CA LEU A 60 -5.03 4.96 10.05
C LEU A 60 -3.83 5.24 10.95
N ASN A 61 -3.56 4.32 11.88
CA ASN A 61 -2.29 4.33 12.59
C ASN A 61 -1.18 3.94 11.62
N ALA A 62 -0.27 4.87 11.32
CA ALA A 62 0.80 4.69 10.35
C ALA A 62 1.63 3.42 10.62
N ALA A 63 2.03 3.17 11.87
CA ALA A 63 2.83 1.99 12.22
C ALA A 63 2.09 0.68 11.95
N SER A 64 0.86 0.53 12.46
CA SER A 64 0.08 -0.70 12.28
C SER A 64 -0.37 -0.91 10.83
N ALA A 65 -0.69 0.17 10.12
CA ALA A 65 -1.09 0.09 8.73
C ALA A 65 0.12 -0.20 7.82
N PHE A 66 1.29 0.35 8.13
CA PHE A 66 2.53 0.01 7.43
C PHE A 66 2.85 -1.48 7.56
N GLU A 67 2.83 -2.05 8.77
CA GLU A 67 3.06 -3.49 9.00
C GLU A 67 2.05 -4.37 8.25
N PHE A 68 0.80 -3.93 8.14
CA PHE A 68 -0.22 -4.64 7.36
C PHE A 68 0.06 -4.56 5.86
N LEU A 69 0.37 -3.37 5.36
CA LEU A 69 0.63 -3.16 3.95
C LEU A 69 1.90 -3.88 3.49
N GLU A 70 2.95 -3.91 4.30
CA GLU A 70 4.20 -4.64 4.01
C GLU A 70 3.98 -6.15 3.80
N LYS A 71 2.97 -6.72 4.46
CA LYS A 71 2.58 -8.14 4.27
C LYS A 71 1.82 -8.40 2.98
N ILE A 72 1.17 -7.38 2.43
CA ILE A 72 0.26 -7.50 1.28
C ILE A 72 0.94 -7.04 0.01
N ILE A 73 1.81 -6.05 0.14
CA ILE A 73 2.51 -5.37 -0.93
C ILE A 73 3.98 -5.36 -0.51
N PRO A 74 4.86 -6.07 -1.23
CA PRO A 74 6.27 -6.11 -0.90
C PRO A 74 6.91 -4.77 -1.29
N PHE A 75 6.81 -3.79 -0.42
CA PHE A 75 7.44 -2.49 -0.58
C PHE A 75 8.95 -2.68 -0.66
N THR A 76 9.52 -2.45 -1.84
CA THR A 76 10.97 -2.56 -2.02
C THR A 76 11.61 -1.23 -1.65
N ALA A 77 12.66 -1.27 -0.83
CA ALA A 77 13.50 -0.10 -0.64
C ALA A 77 14.05 0.32 -2.01
N ALA A 78 13.90 1.58 -2.42
CA ALA A 78 14.35 2.05 -3.74
C ALA A 78 15.87 1.87 -4.00
N LYS A 79 16.65 1.49 -2.98
CA LYS A 79 18.06 1.12 -3.10
C LYS A 79 18.29 -0.25 -3.77
N GLU A 80 17.30 -1.12 -3.89
CA GLU A 80 17.46 -2.48 -4.41
C GLU A 80 17.08 -2.66 -5.89
N LEU A 81 16.68 -1.58 -6.59
CA LEU A 81 16.28 -1.63 -8.01
C LEU A 81 17.43 -1.45 -9.02
N TYR A 82 18.66 -1.80 -8.64
CA TYR A 82 19.78 -1.91 -9.59
C TYR A 82 20.13 -3.39 -9.81
N PHE A 83 19.46 -4.02 -10.77
CA PHE A 83 19.94 -5.25 -11.42
C PHE A 83 19.85 -5.09 -12.93
#